data_AF-A0A2P6QZB3-F1
#
_entry.id   AF-A0A2P6QZB3-F1
#
_cell.length_a   1.000
_cell.length_b   1.000
_cell.length_c   1.000
_cell.angle_alpha   90.00
_cell.angle_beta   90.00
_cell.angle_gamma   90.00
#
_symmetry.space_group_name_H-M   'P 1'
#
loop_
_entity.id
_entity.type
_entity.pdbx_description
1 polymer ?
#
loop_
_entity_poly.entity_id
_entity_poly.type
_entity_poly.pdbx_seq_one_letter_code
_entity_poly.pdbx_strand_id
1 'polypeptide(L)'
;MEPAIKLLRSALFSVTIGSNDFINNYLAPVISEAERKLRLQITDLFWEVNQADPESCSEFSNQLAQSFNGKLRILVPELNKNLPGVNFVYADIHSIVEDIIETTYHMGRLGFENTNPACCRVAGRYGGLIPCGPQPSKVCVDRSKYMFWDPYHPSDASNTIIARRLLYGNSSDISPMNVLQLLQAS
;
A
#
# COMPACT_ATOMS: atom_id res chain seq x y z
N MET A 1 -6.80 4.96 36.35
CA MET A 1 -7.08 5.67 35.07
C MET A 1 -5.89 6.53 34.64
N GLU A 2 -5.26 7.28 35.54
CA GLU A 2 -4.04 8.07 35.23
C GLU A 2 -2.88 7.31 34.55
N PRO A 3 -2.49 6.09 34.98
CA PRO A 3 -1.34 5.41 34.37
C PRO A 3 -1.57 5.05 32.90
N ALA A 4 -2.80 4.68 32.54
CA ALA A 4 -3.18 4.34 31.17
C ALA A 4 -3.18 5.57 30.26
N ILE A 5 -3.70 6.71 30.74
CA ILE A 5 -3.69 7.97 29.99
C ILE A 5 -2.25 8.44 29.74
N LYS A 6 -1.37 8.30 30.74
CA LYS A 6 0.06 8.62 30.57
C LYS A 6 0.72 7.77 29.49
N LEU A 7 0.42 6.46 29.45
CA LEU A 7 0.95 5.55 28.45
C LEU A 7 0.46 5.89 27.04
N LEU A 8 -0.83 6.20 26.89
CA LEU A 8 -1.41 6.57 25.59
C LEU A 8 -0.85 7.89 25.05
N ARG A 9 -0.57 8.87 25.91
CA ARG A 9 0.02 10.16 25.49
C ARG A 9 1.44 10.04 24.95
N SER A 10 2.21 9.05 25.41
CA SER A 10 3.57 8.79 24.94
C SER A 10 3.65 7.76 23.80
N ALA A 11 2.52 7.21 23.37
CA ALA A 11 2.48 6.14 22.39
C ALA A 11 2.41 6.70 20.96
N LEU A 12 3.13 6.06 20.04
CA LEU A 12 2.97 6.26 18.61
C LEU A 12 1.94 5.26 18.08
N PHE A 13 0.96 5.77 17.35
CA PHE A 13 -0.04 4.94 16.65
C PHE A 13 0.19 5.03 15.15
N SER A 14 0.13 3.90 14.47
CA SER A 14 0.09 3.82 13.01
C SER A 14 -1.26 3.23 12.59
N VAL A 15 -1.92 3.87 11.63
CA VAL A 15 -3.21 3.43 11.10
C VAL A 15 -3.07 3.20 9.61
N THR A 16 -3.30 1.97 9.16
CA THR A 16 -3.31 1.58 7.74
C THR A 16 -4.65 0.90 7.45
N ILE A 17 -5.42 1.44 6.51
CA ILE A 17 -6.80 1.01 6.21
C ILE A 17 -7.11 1.21 4.71
N GLY A 18 -8.19 0.59 4.23
CA GLY A 18 -8.74 0.84 2.90
C GLY A 18 -8.37 -0.21 1.85
N SER A 19 -7.12 -0.66 1.78
CA SER A 19 -6.69 -1.61 0.73
C SER A 19 -7.50 -2.90 0.72
N ASN A 20 -7.78 -3.49 1.89
CA ASN A 20 -8.60 -4.70 2.01
C ASN A 20 -10.07 -4.44 1.65
N ASP A 21 -10.62 -3.26 1.95
CA ASP A 21 -11.98 -2.88 1.57
C ASP A 21 -12.09 -2.82 0.04
N PHE A 22 -11.15 -2.12 -0.62
CA PHE A 22 -11.06 -2.10 -2.08
C PHE A 22 -10.92 -3.51 -2.62
N ILE A 23 -9.87 -4.25 -2.25
CA ILE A 23 -9.57 -5.55 -2.83
C ILE A 23 -10.69 -6.56 -2.57
N ASN A 24 -11.18 -6.70 -1.34
CA ASN A 24 -12.08 -7.80 -0.98
C ASN A 24 -13.57 -7.50 -1.19
N ASN A 25 -13.99 -6.23 -1.14
CA ASN A 25 -15.41 -5.87 -1.22
C ASN A 25 -15.75 -5.16 -2.54
N TYR A 26 -14.85 -4.34 -3.08
CA TYR A 26 -15.11 -3.58 -4.31
C TYR A 26 -14.50 -4.23 -5.55
N LEU A 27 -13.35 -4.92 -5.41
CA LEU A 27 -12.58 -5.47 -6.54
C LEU A 27 -12.68 -7.01 -6.64
N ALA A 28 -12.98 -7.72 -5.54
CA ALA A 28 -13.16 -9.17 -5.54
C ALA A 28 -14.64 -9.56 -5.75
N PRO A 29 -14.93 -10.54 -6.62
CA PRO A 29 -16.30 -10.97 -6.86
C PRO A 29 -16.75 -11.95 -5.76
N VAL A 30 -17.47 -11.48 -4.74
CA VAL A 30 -18.34 -12.37 -3.95
C VAL A 30 -19.77 -12.19 -4.46
N ILE A 31 -20.21 -13.20 -5.20
CA ILE A 31 -21.50 -13.29 -5.86
C ILE A 31 -22.63 -13.28 -4.81
N SER A 32 -23.54 -12.31 -4.89
CA SER A 32 -24.93 -12.51 -4.49
C SER A 32 -25.83 -12.20 -5.69
N GLU A 33 -26.78 -13.10 -5.98
CA GLU A 33 -27.64 -13.03 -7.19
C GLU A 33 -28.47 -11.73 -7.30
N ALA A 34 -28.65 -11.00 -6.19
CA ALA A 34 -29.43 -9.77 -6.15
C ALA A 34 -28.72 -8.55 -6.75
N GLU A 35 -27.39 -8.55 -6.86
CA GLU A 35 -26.61 -7.41 -7.39
C GLU A 35 -26.35 -7.51 -8.91
N ARG A 36 -26.95 -8.50 -9.58
CA ARG A 36 -26.92 -8.65 -11.05
C ARG A 36 -27.55 -7.46 -11.81
N LYS A 37 -28.15 -6.48 -11.10
CA LYS A 37 -28.81 -5.31 -11.68
C LYS A 37 -27.96 -4.03 -11.69
N LEU A 38 -26.75 -4.02 -11.12
CA LEU A 38 -25.83 -2.87 -11.18
C LEU A 38 -24.59 -3.20 -12.03
N ARG A 39 -24.84 -3.55 -13.30
CA ARG A 39 -23.85 -4.07 -14.23
C ARG A 39 -23.24 -2.94 -15.07
N LEU A 40 -22.20 -2.27 -14.57
CA LEU A 40 -21.27 -1.47 -15.39
C LEU A 40 -19.80 -1.41 -14.89
N GLN A 41 -19.41 -1.93 -13.72
CA GLN A 41 -18.02 -1.78 -13.22
C GLN A 41 -17.20 -3.09 -13.12
N ILE A 42 -17.85 -4.25 -13.05
CA ILE A 42 -17.16 -5.53 -12.77
C ILE A 42 -16.48 -6.11 -14.02
N THR A 43 -17.01 -5.83 -15.21
CA THR A 43 -16.33 -6.20 -16.45
C THR A 43 -15.02 -5.44 -16.62
N ASP A 44 -14.93 -4.21 -16.12
CA ASP A 44 -13.78 -3.34 -16.37
C ASP A 44 -12.54 -3.75 -15.58
N LEU A 45 -12.70 -4.33 -14.38
CA LEU A 45 -11.57 -4.85 -13.59
C LEU A 45 -10.97 -6.13 -14.15
N PHE A 46 -11.83 -7.10 -14.48
CA PHE A 46 -11.39 -8.33 -15.15
C PHE A 46 -10.89 -8.05 -16.58
N TRP A 47 -11.38 -7.00 -17.23
CA TRP A 47 -10.93 -6.54 -18.55
C TRP A 47 -9.61 -5.77 -18.48
N GLU A 48 -9.43 -4.85 -17.52
CA GLU A 48 -8.17 -4.12 -17.32
C GLU A 48 -7.03 -5.04 -16.91
N VAL A 49 -7.22 -5.97 -15.97
CA VAL A 49 -6.15 -6.90 -15.56
C VAL A 49 -5.70 -7.80 -16.74
N ASN A 50 -6.60 -8.05 -17.70
CA ASN A 50 -6.32 -8.86 -18.89
C ASN A 50 -5.94 -8.06 -20.16
N GLN A 51 -6.16 -6.74 -20.20
CA GLN A 51 -5.85 -5.86 -21.35
C GLN A 51 -4.87 -4.74 -21.07
N ALA A 52 -4.59 -4.43 -19.81
CA ALA A 52 -3.51 -3.51 -19.45
C ALA A 52 -2.22 -4.06 -20.04
N ASP A 53 -1.46 -3.18 -20.68
CA ASP A 53 -0.11 -3.45 -21.18
C ASP A 53 0.63 -4.30 -20.14
N PRO A 54 1.18 -5.47 -20.52
CA PRO A 54 2.49 -5.96 -20.13
C PRO A 54 3.06 -5.34 -18.88
N GLU A 55 3.44 -4.09 -19.05
CA GLU A 55 4.35 -3.36 -18.19
C GLU A 55 3.67 -2.21 -17.42
N SER A 56 2.34 -2.02 -17.53
CA SER A 56 1.62 -0.92 -16.89
C SER A 56 0.79 -1.32 -15.66
N CYS A 57 0.64 -0.36 -14.72
CA CYS A 57 -0.26 -0.46 -13.57
C CYS A 57 -1.73 -0.29 -14.00
N SER A 58 -2.68 -0.87 -13.23
CA SER A 58 -4.12 -0.63 -13.45
C SER A 58 -4.46 0.81 -13.12
N GLU A 59 -4.94 1.55 -14.12
CA GLU A 59 -5.32 2.95 -13.97
C GLU A 59 -6.50 3.10 -13.01
N PHE A 60 -7.53 2.26 -13.13
CA PHE A 60 -8.68 2.30 -12.24
C PHE A 60 -8.31 2.09 -10.76
N SER A 61 -7.44 1.11 -10.49
CA SER A 61 -6.96 0.85 -9.13
C SER A 61 -6.20 2.05 -8.56
N ASN A 62 -5.33 2.65 -9.37
CA ASN A 62 -4.59 3.86 -9.00
C ASN A 62 -5.53 5.04 -8.73
N GLN A 63 -6.54 5.27 -9.56
CA GLN A 63 -7.52 6.35 -9.38
C GLN A 63 -8.29 6.22 -8.06
N LEU A 64 -8.71 5.00 -7.69
CA LEU A 64 -9.38 4.75 -6.40
C LEU A 64 -8.46 5.04 -5.22
N ALA A 65 -7.22 4.53 -5.27
CA ALA A 65 -6.23 4.75 -4.22
C ALA A 65 -5.90 6.24 -4.06
N GLN A 66 -5.65 6.95 -5.16
CA GLN A 66 -5.37 8.38 -5.17
C GLN A 66 -6.56 9.22 -4.67
N SER A 67 -7.79 8.84 -5.01
CA SER A 67 -8.99 9.52 -4.51
C SER A 67 -9.14 9.41 -3.00
N PHE A 68 -8.93 8.20 -2.45
CA PHE A 68 -8.95 7.96 -1.01
C PHE A 68 -7.83 8.75 -0.30
N ASN A 69 -6.61 8.62 -0.80
CA ASN A 69 -5.43 9.30 -0.26
C ASN A 69 -5.56 10.83 -0.31
N GLY A 70 -6.14 11.38 -1.37
CA GLY A 70 -6.43 12.80 -1.50
C GLY A 70 -7.36 13.32 -0.40
N LYS A 71 -8.40 12.56 -0.04
CA LYS A 71 -9.30 12.90 1.07
C LYS A 71 -8.60 12.77 2.42
N LEU A 72 -7.80 11.72 2.62
CA LEU A 72 -7.05 11.52 3.85
C LEU A 72 -6.03 12.66 4.08
N ARG A 73 -5.36 13.13 3.02
CA ARG A 73 -4.44 14.26 3.08
C ARG A 73 -5.11 15.56 3.52
N ILE A 74 -6.38 15.77 3.16
CA ILE A 74 -7.18 16.94 3.59
C ILE A 74 -7.65 16.78 5.04
N LEU A 75 -8.04 15.58 5.44
CA LEU A 75 -8.55 15.29 6.78
C LEU A 75 -7.48 15.47 7.88
N VAL A 76 -6.22 15.12 7.61
CA VAL A 76 -5.15 15.18 8.63
C VAL A 76 -4.95 16.59 9.22
N PRO A 77 -4.83 17.67 8.41
CA PRO A 77 -4.85 19.04 8.91
C PRO A 77 -6.10 19.41 9.71
N GLU A 78 -7.28 18.94 9.30
CA GLU A 78 -8.53 19.18 10.03
C GLU A 78 -8.53 18.49 11.40
N LEU A 79 -8.01 17.28 11.49
CA LEU A 79 -7.83 16.57 12.76
C LEU A 79 -6.87 17.30 13.68
N ASN A 80 -5.71 17.76 13.17
CA ASN A 80 -4.76 18.56 13.94
C ASN A 80 -5.37 19.87 14.47
N LYS A 81 -6.28 20.49 13.70
CA LYS A 81 -6.99 21.70 14.12
C LYS A 81 -8.03 21.41 15.22
N ASN A 82 -8.74 20.30 15.12
CA ASN A 82 -9.89 19.99 15.97
C ASN A 82 -9.54 19.17 17.23
N LEU A 83 -8.39 18.49 17.24
CA LEU A 83 -7.95 17.61 18.33
C LEU A 83 -6.61 18.09 18.90
N PRO A 84 -6.59 19.24 19.62
CA PRO A 84 -5.36 19.74 20.23
C PRO A 84 -4.82 18.73 21.26
N GLY A 85 -3.51 18.45 21.19
CA GLY A 85 -2.84 17.48 22.04
C GLY A 85 -2.63 16.11 21.39
N VAL A 86 -3.02 15.94 20.12
CA VAL A 86 -2.63 14.81 19.28
C VAL A 86 -2.02 15.35 17.99
N ASN A 87 -0.87 14.82 17.60
CA ASN A 87 -0.19 15.18 16.36
C ASN A 87 -0.47 14.10 15.30
N PHE A 88 -1.23 14.46 14.27
CA PHE A 88 -1.51 13.61 13.12
C PHE A 88 -0.52 13.94 11.98
N VAL A 89 0.08 12.90 11.41
CA VAL A 89 0.93 12.98 10.22
C VAL A 89 0.32 12.10 9.11
N TYR A 90 0.42 12.56 7.87
CA TYR A 90 -0.01 11.80 6.69
C TYR A 90 1.22 11.16 6.04
N ALA A 91 1.24 9.83 5.93
CA ALA A 91 2.27 9.08 5.23
C ALA A 91 1.82 8.74 3.80
N ASP A 92 2.54 9.25 2.80
CA ASP A 92 2.22 9.04 1.39
C ASP A 92 2.84 7.75 0.84
N ILE A 93 2.37 6.61 1.34
CA ILE A 93 2.89 5.30 0.96
C ILE A 93 2.74 5.04 -0.54
N HIS A 94 1.69 5.59 -1.16
CA HIS A 94 1.46 5.45 -2.60
C HIS A 94 2.62 6.03 -3.40
N SER A 95 2.96 7.29 -3.16
CA SER A 95 4.08 7.94 -3.86
C SER A 95 5.44 7.31 -3.51
N ILE A 96 5.64 6.83 -2.28
CA ILE A 96 6.87 6.09 -1.93
C ILE A 96 6.99 4.81 -2.75
N VAL A 97 5.92 4.04 -2.89
CA VAL A 97 5.92 2.79 -3.65
C VAL A 97 6.12 3.05 -5.14
N GLU A 98 5.47 4.07 -5.70
CA GLU A 98 5.69 4.51 -7.09
C GLU A 98 7.16 4.89 -7.33
N ASP A 99 7.76 5.69 -6.44
CA ASP A 99 9.17 6.08 -6.52
C ASP A 99 10.12 4.87 -6.45
N ILE A 100 9.81 3.87 -5.62
CA ILE A 100 10.60 2.63 -5.54
C ILE A 100 10.49 1.84 -6.86
N ILE A 101 9.29 1.72 -7.44
CA ILE A 101 9.07 1.03 -8.72
C ILE A 101 9.88 1.75 -9.81
N GLU A 102 9.71 3.06 -9.96
CA GLU A 102 10.39 3.85 -11.00
C GLU A 102 11.91 3.82 -10.83
N THR A 103 12.41 4.05 -9.61
CA THR A 103 13.86 4.06 -9.32
C THR A 103 14.49 2.69 -9.56
N THR A 104 13.79 1.61 -9.23
CA THR A 104 14.30 0.26 -9.43
C THR A 104 14.22 -0.14 -10.90
N TYR A 105 13.06 0.04 -11.54
CA TYR A 105 12.81 -0.36 -12.92
C TYR A 105 13.72 0.39 -13.90
N HIS A 106 13.89 1.71 -13.73
CA HIS A 106 14.66 2.52 -14.66
C HIS A 106 16.16 2.62 -14.31
N MET A 107 16.53 2.52 -13.03
CA MET A 107 17.91 2.80 -12.60
C MET A 107 18.66 1.60 -12.01
N GLY A 108 17.99 0.45 -11.80
CA GLY A 108 18.60 -0.73 -11.17
C GLY A 108 19.11 -0.46 -9.75
N ARG A 109 18.50 0.52 -9.07
CA ARG A 109 18.89 0.96 -7.72
C ARG A 109 18.10 0.16 -6.68
N LEU A 110 18.52 0.22 -5.42
CA LEU A 110 17.88 -0.46 -4.27
C LEU A 110 18.04 -1.98 -4.20
N GLY A 111 18.69 -2.61 -5.18
CA GLY A 111 19.13 -4.02 -5.11
C GLY A 111 18.06 -5.06 -5.46
N PHE A 112 16.86 -4.63 -5.84
CA PHE A 112 15.82 -5.48 -6.40
C PHE A 112 16.13 -5.85 -7.85
N GLU A 113 15.81 -7.08 -8.23
CA GLU A 113 15.89 -7.59 -9.60
C GLU A 113 14.50 -7.80 -10.20
N ASN A 114 13.47 -7.83 -9.36
CA ASN A 114 12.10 -8.12 -9.73
C ASN A 114 11.14 -7.11 -9.08
N THR A 115 10.63 -6.17 -9.86
CA THR A 115 9.66 -5.15 -9.41
C THR A 115 8.21 -5.52 -9.69
N ASN A 116 7.95 -6.39 -10.67
CA ASN A 116 6.59 -6.73 -11.09
C ASN A 116 6.16 -8.13 -10.63
N PRO A 117 6.93 -9.22 -10.90
CA PRO A 117 6.49 -10.54 -10.47
C PRO A 117 6.67 -10.71 -8.96
N ALA A 118 5.68 -11.32 -8.29
CA ALA A 118 5.77 -11.66 -6.88
C ALA A 118 6.76 -12.83 -6.62
N CYS A 119 7.36 -12.82 -5.43
CA CYS A 119 8.24 -13.89 -4.95
C CYS A 119 7.47 -15.21 -4.73
N CYS A 120 6.34 -15.15 -4.04
CA CYS A 120 5.42 -16.25 -3.84
C CYS A 120 4.33 -16.22 -4.91
N ARG A 121 4.32 -17.23 -5.78
CA ARG A 121 3.40 -17.29 -6.91
C ARG A 121 2.98 -18.71 -7.21
N VAL A 122 1.76 -18.86 -7.71
CA VAL A 122 1.24 -20.15 -8.19
C VAL A 122 1.13 -20.12 -9.72
N ALA A 123 0.26 -19.24 -10.22
CA ALA A 123 -0.07 -19.12 -11.63
C ALA A 123 -0.52 -17.68 -11.96
N GLY A 124 -0.67 -17.41 -13.25
CA GLY A 124 -1.10 -16.11 -13.74
C GLY A 124 0.02 -15.08 -13.85
N ARG A 125 -0.28 -13.99 -14.55
CA ARG A 125 0.61 -12.84 -14.70
C ARG A 125 0.97 -12.30 -13.32
N TYR A 126 2.27 -12.09 -13.09
CA TYR A 126 2.85 -11.65 -11.81
C TYR A 126 2.60 -12.54 -10.58
N GLY A 127 1.97 -13.71 -10.76
CA GLY A 127 1.56 -14.60 -9.66
C GLY A 127 0.17 -14.31 -9.09
N GLY A 128 -0.60 -13.43 -9.73
CA GLY A 128 -1.89 -12.88 -9.26
C GLY A 128 -3.12 -13.78 -9.32
N LEU A 129 -3.08 -14.90 -10.06
CA LEU A 129 -4.31 -15.66 -10.35
C LEU A 129 -4.77 -16.53 -9.18
N ILE A 130 -3.83 -17.00 -8.35
CA ILE A 130 -4.13 -17.85 -7.20
C ILE A 130 -3.32 -17.32 -6.02
N PRO A 131 -3.95 -17.06 -4.86
CA PRO A 131 -3.27 -16.58 -3.67
C PRO A 131 -2.06 -17.45 -3.28
N CYS A 132 -1.04 -16.81 -2.72
CA CYS A 132 0.08 -17.49 -2.09
C CYS A 132 -0.41 -18.36 -0.92
N GLY A 133 0.02 -19.62 -0.85
CA GLY A 133 -0.38 -20.55 0.21
C GLY A 133 0.44 -21.84 0.20
N PRO A 134 0.11 -22.80 1.09
CA PRO A 134 0.69 -24.14 1.00
C PRO A 134 0.35 -24.75 -0.36
N GLN A 135 1.32 -25.39 -1.01
CA GLN A 135 1.23 -26.18 -2.27
C GLN A 135 -0.01 -25.90 -3.15
N PRO A 136 0.14 -25.29 -4.34
CA PRO A 136 1.29 -25.45 -5.24
C PRO A 136 2.13 -24.18 -5.42
N SER A 137 2.16 -23.26 -4.45
CA SER A 137 2.95 -22.04 -4.55
C SER A 137 4.44 -22.32 -4.66
N LYS A 138 5.09 -21.62 -5.59
CA LYS A 138 6.55 -21.52 -5.70
C LYS A 138 6.99 -20.24 -5.01
N VAL A 139 8.01 -20.34 -4.19
CA VAL A 139 8.63 -19.20 -3.51
C VAL A 139 10.00 -18.95 -4.13
N CYS A 140 10.33 -17.69 -4.39
CA CYS A 140 11.62 -17.29 -4.91
C CYS A 140 12.77 -17.69 -3.96
N VAL A 141 13.98 -17.87 -4.53
CA VAL A 141 15.17 -18.28 -3.77
C VAL A 141 15.65 -17.14 -2.87
N ASP A 142 15.87 -15.96 -3.45
CA ASP A 142 16.31 -14.78 -2.73
C ASP A 142 15.18 -13.74 -2.66
N ARG A 143 14.62 -13.60 -1.46
CA ARG A 143 13.51 -12.67 -1.18
C ARG A 143 13.95 -11.21 -1.20
N SER A 144 15.24 -10.94 -1.00
CA SER A 144 15.76 -9.57 -1.02
C SER A 144 15.76 -8.94 -2.43
N LYS A 145 15.65 -9.79 -3.46
CA LYS A 145 15.63 -9.38 -4.87
C LYS A 145 14.24 -9.09 -5.41
N TYR A 146 13.20 -9.28 -4.61
CA TYR A 146 11.80 -9.12 -5.00
C TYR A 146 11.16 -7.96 -4.24
N MET A 147 10.53 -7.04 -4.97
CA MET A 147 9.77 -5.94 -4.37
C MET A 147 8.48 -6.43 -3.69
N PHE A 148 7.82 -7.42 -4.28
CA PHE A 148 6.55 -7.96 -3.78
C PHE A 148 6.72 -9.39 -3.27
N TRP A 149 6.17 -9.66 -2.08
CA TRP A 149 6.12 -11.02 -1.52
C TRP A 149 5.07 -11.85 -2.27
N ASP A 150 3.87 -11.32 -2.39
CA ASP A 150 2.75 -11.90 -3.12
C ASP A 150 2.12 -10.79 -4.01
N PRO A 151 1.04 -11.06 -4.77
CA PRO A 151 0.44 -10.07 -5.66
C PRO A 151 -0.10 -8.79 -5.01
N TYR A 152 -0.20 -8.75 -3.67
CA TYR A 152 -0.80 -7.66 -2.91
C TYR A 152 0.19 -7.02 -1.92
N HIS A 153 1.08 -7.82 -1.33
CA HIS A 153 1.93 -7.40 -0.22
C HIS A 153 3.38 -7.13 -0.64
N PRO A 154 3.99 -6.03 -0.16
CA PRO A 154 5.42 -5.80 -0.33
C PRO A 154 6.26 -6.85 0.40
N SER A 155 7.48 -7.09 -0.06
CA SER A 155 8.46 -7.92 0.65
C SER A 155 9.01 -7.22 1.89
N ASP A 156 9.65 -7.97 2.79
CA ASP A 156 10.36 -7.40 3.95
C ASP A 156 11.45 -6.40 3.54
N ALA A 157 12.11 -6.63 2.39
CA ALA A 157 13.10 -5.71 1.85
C ALA A 157 12.46 -4.38 1.43
N SER A 158 11.30 -4.42 0.78
CA SER A 158 10.53 -3.21 0.45
C SER A 158 10.01 -2.49 1.69
N ASN A 159 9.47 -3.24 2.65
CA ASN A 159 9.02 -2.67 3.93
C ASN A 159 10.16 -1.98 4.69
N THR A 160 11.39 -2.49 4.61
CA THR A 160 12.57 -1.85 5.20
C THR A 160 12.86 -0.49 4.57
N ILE A 161 12.75 -0.37 3.25
CA ILE A 161 12.95 0.89 2.53
C ILE A 161 11.83 1.89 2.87
N ILE A 162 10.57 1.44 2.83
CA ILE A 162 9.40 2.26 3.19
C ILE A 162 9.54 2.78 4.62
N ALA A 163 9.84 1.92 5.59
CA ALA A 163 10.05 2.32 6.98
C ALA A 163 11.16 3.36 7.12
N ARG A 164 12.28 3.20 6.39
CA ARG A 164 13.36 4.20 6.38
C ARG A 164 12.89 5.55 5.82
N ARG A 165 12.10 5.57 4.75
CA ARG A 165 11.52 6.79 4.19
C ARG A 165 10.58 7.47 5.20
N LEU A 166 9.76 6.71 5.92
CA LEU A 166 8.89 7.29 6.96
C LEU A 166 9.64 7.80 8.20
N LEU A 167 10.76 7.18 8.56
CA LEU A 167 11.57 7.57 9.71
C LEU A 167 12.47 8.78 9.43
N TYR A 168 13.07 8.85 8.25
CA TYR A 168 14.14 9.80 7.92
C TYR A 168 13.85 10.69 6.70
N GLY A 169 12.80 10.39 5.95
CA GLY A 169 12.41 11.12 4.75
C GLY A 169 11.93 12.54 5.05
N ASN A 170 11.60 13.26 3.98
CA ASN A 170 11.12 14.64 4.05
C ASN A 170 9.59 14.70 3.94
N SER A 171 9.06 15.93 3.86
CA SER A 171 7.61 16.17 3.80
C SER A 171 6.90 15.64 2.54
N SER A 172 7.64 15.19 1.53
CA SER A 172 7.07 14.50 0.37
C SER A 172 6.72 13.04 0.67
N ASP A 173 7.37 12.40 1.65
CA ASP A 173 7.08 11.03 2.08
C ASP A 173 6.05 10.99 3.21
N ILE A 174 6.20 11.92 4.15
CA ILE A 174 5.37 11.99 5.35
C ILE A 174 5.30 13.42 5.84
N SER A 175 4.08 13.94 5.98
CA SER A 175 3.82 15.36 6.18
C SER A 175 3.02 15.62 7.46
N PRO A 176 3.31 16.68 8.23
CA PRO A 176 4.32 17.72 7.95
C PRO A 176 5.76 17.35 8.34
N MET A 177 5.97 16.23 9.02
CA MET A 177 7.26 15.81 9.55
C MET A 177 7.38 14.29 9.58
N ASN A 178 8.62 13.79 9.60
CA ASN A 178 8.87 12.35 9.71
C ASN A 178 8.65 11.82 11.14
N VAL A 179 8.61 10.49 11.27
CA VAL A 179 8.30 9.84 12.55
C VAL A 179 9.31 10.22 13.64
N LEU A 180 10.60 10.38 13.31
CA LEU A 180 11.58 10.78 14.31
C LEU A 180 11.37 12.22 14.80
N GLN A 181 11.01 13.14 13.90
CA GLN A 181 10.63 14.51 14.26
C GLN A 181 9.33 14.53 15.08
N LEU A 182 8.34 13.71 14.73
CA LEU A 182 7.09 13.58 15.47
C LEU A 182 7.35 13.16 16.93
N LEU A 183 8.22 12.17 17.13
CA LEU A 183 8.61 11.70 18.47
C LEU A 183 9.35 12.77 19.30
N GLN A 184 10.02 13.73 18.64
CA GLN A 184 10.69 14.85 19.31
C GLN A 184 9.74 16.04 19.59
N ALA A 185 8.64 16.12 18.85
CA ALA A 185 7.62 17.17 19.00
C ALA A 185 6.53 16.81 20.02
N SER A 186 6.63 15.63 20.65
CA SER A 186 5.63 15.06 21.57
C SER A 186 5.98 15.29 23.04
#